data_AF-A0A4U9WAG7-F1
#
_entry.id   AF-A0A4U9WAG7-F1
#
_cell.length_a   1.000
_cell.length_b   1.000
_cell.length_c   1.000
_cell.angle_alpha   90.00
_cell.angle_beta   90.00
_cell.angle_gamma   90.00
#
_symmetry.space_group_name_H-M   'P 1'
#
loop_
_entity.id
_entity.type
_entity.pdbx_description
1 polymer ?
#
loop_
_entity_poly.entity_id
_entity_poly.type
_entity_poly.pdbx_seq_one_letter_code
_entity_poly.pdbx_strand_id
1 'polypeptide(L)' 'MPKPCYPRSEYIETPRPLEKQLWAGAIDTVGDKLLARVLAQMNYNGTVAGLRPGGRLPVADYR' A
#
# COMPACT_ATOMS: atom_id res chain seq x y z
N MET A 1 -7.82 22.76 -5.61
CA MET A 1 -8.24 21.70 -6.55
C MET A 1 -8.59 20.44 -5.77
N PRO A 2 -9.73 19.79 -6.02
CA PRO A 2 -10.03 18.49 -5.42
C PRO A 2 -9.01 17.45 -5.89
N LYS A 3 -8.59 16.56 -4.99
CA LYS A 3 -7.69 15.46 -5.36
C LYS A 3 -8.48 14.41 -6.17
N PRO A 4 -7.88 13.83 -7.22
CA PRO A 4 -8.54 12.80 -8.02
C PRO A 4 -8.85 11.56 -7.19
N CYS A 5 -10.03 10.98 -7.37
CA CYS A 5 -10.38 9.66 -6.87
C CYS A 5 -10.05 8.63 -7.97
N TYR A 6 -9.27 7.60 -7.61
CA TYR A 6 -8.90 6.56 -8.56
C TYR A 6 -9.74 5.30 -8.32
N PRO A 7 -10.19 4.61 -9.39
CA PRO A 7 -10.92 3.36 -9.26
C PRO A 7 -10.00 2.24 -8.78
N ARG A 8 -10.54 1.36 -7.93
CA ARG A 8 -9.78 0.22 -7.35
C ARG A 8 -9.15 -0.67 -8.42
N SER A 9 -9.81 -0.84 -9.56
CA SER A 9 -9.37 -1.71 -10.68
C SER A 9 -7.95 -1.42 -11.15
N GLU A 10 -7.50 -0.16 -11.10
CA GLU A 10 -6.15 0.25 -11.52
C GLU A 10 -5.04 -0.27 -10.57
N TYR A 11 -5.40 -0.75 -9.37
CA TYR A 11 -4.46 -1.15 -8.33
C TYR A 11 -4.58 -2.63 -7.92
N ILE A 12 -5.30 -3.43 -8.69
CA ILE A 12 -5.46 -4.88 -8.44
C ILE A 12 -4.33 -5.70 -9.09
N GLU A 13 -3.70 -5.15 -10.12
CA GLU A 13 -2.59 -5.78 -10.81
C GLU A 13 -1.34 -5.89 -9.94
N THR A 14 -0.51 -6.91 -10.18
CA THR A 14 0.74 -7.11 -9.44
C THR A 14 1.70 -5.94 -9.72
N PRO A 15 2.15 -5.20 -8.69
CA PRO A 15 3.07 -4.08 -8.88
C PRO A 15 4.46 -4.56 -9.30
N ARG A 16 5.17 -3.73 -10.08
CA ARG A 16 6.62 -3.91 -10.22
C ARG A 16 7.31 -3.36 -8.97
N PRO A 17 8.46 -3.93 -8.54
CA PRO A 17 9.26 -3.32 -7.49
C PRO A 17 9.64 -1.89 -7.91
N LEU A 18 9.42 -0.91 -7.02
CA LEU A 18 9.75 0.52 -7.20
C LEU A 18 8.99 1.21 -8.35
N GLU A 19 7.68 1.39 -8.15
CA GLU A 19 6.89 2.25 -9.04
C GLU A 19 7.11 3.73 -8.71
N LYS A 20 6.53 4.61 -9.53
CA LYS A 20 6.62 6.05 -9.32
C LYS A 20 6.11 6.39 -7.91
N GLN A 21 6.90 7.17 -7.18
CA GLN A 21 6.54 7.67 -5.85
C GLN A 21 5.41 8.70 -5.99
N LEU A 22 4.22 8.37 -5.50
CA LEU A 22 2.99 9.16 -5.64
C LEU A 22 2.38 9.52 -4.28
N TRP A 23 2.58 8.69 -3.26
CA TRP A 23 1.87 8.79 -1.98
C TRP A 23 2.78 9.29 -0.87
N ALA A 24 2.40 10.39 -0.22
CA ALA A 24 3.04 10.85 1.02
C ALA A 24 2.67 9.97 2.24
N GLY A 25 1.57 9.25 2.15
CA GLY A 25 1.09 8.29 3.15
C GLY A 25 -0.21 7.64 2.69
N ALA A 26 -0.59 6.53 3.32
CA ALA A 26 -1.84 5.83 3.02
C ALA A 26 -2.49 5.24 4.28
N ILE A 27 -3.81 5.04 4.22
CA ILE A 27 -4.56 4.30 5.24
C ILE A 27 -5.15 3.07 4.56
N ASP A 28 -4.78 1.88 5.01
CA ASP A 28 -5.24 0.61 4.44
C ASP A 28 -6.02 -0.20 5.48
N THR A 29 -7.27 -0.54 5.18
CA THR A 29 -8.15 -1.31 6.08
C THR A 29 -8.41 -2.73 5.61
N VAL A 30 -7.89 -3.11 4.43
CA VAL A 30 -8.18 -4.41 3.80
C VAL A 30 -6.92 -5.26 3.72
N GLY A 31 -5.78 -4.68 3.34
CA GLY A 31 -4.57 -5.43 3.02
C GLY A 31 -4.58 -6.01 1.60
N ASP A 32 -3.67 -6.95 1.35
CA ASP A 32 -3.49 -7.70 0.10
C ASP A 32 -2.83 -6.88 -1.06
N LYS A 33 -3.09 -7.24 -2.32
CA LYS A 33 -2.45 -6.68 -3.53
C LYS A 33 -2.48 -5.15 -3.62
N LEU A 34 -3.53 -4.53 -3.09
CA LEU A 34 -3.65 -3.07 -3.03
C LEU A 34 -2.56 -2.46 -2.13
N LEU A 35 -2.31 -3.05 -0.97
CA LEU A 35 -1.24 -2.62 -0.07
C LEU A 35 0.13 -2.76 -0.72
N ALA A 36 0.36 -3.84 -1.46
CA ALA A 36 1.62 -4.05 -2.19
C ALA A 36 1.87 -2.94 -3.23
N ARG A 37 0.84 -2.55 -4.00
CA ARG A 37 0.91 -1.44 -4.96
C ARG A 37 1.18 -0.11 -4.27
N VAL A 38 0.46 0.17 -3.18
CA VAL A 38 0.63 1.41 -2.40
C VAL A 38 2.03 1.51 -1.80
N LEU A 39 2.60 0.41 -1.29
CA LEU A 39 3.97 0.37 -0.80
C LEU A 39 4.99 0.60 -1.93
N ALA A 40 4.77 0.03 -3.12
CA ALA A 40 5.64 0.23 -4.27
C ALA A 40 5.67 1.69 -4.78
N GLN A 41 4.60 2.46 -4.52
CA GLN A 41 4.43 3.86 -4.91
C GLN A 41 4.60 4.84 -3.72
N MET A 42 5.02 4.36 -2.55
CA MET A 42 5.18 5.20 -1.37
C MET A 42 6.42 6.08 -1.51
N ASN A 43 6.29 7.36 -1.19
CA ASN A 43 7.44 8.24 -1.12
C ASN A 43 8.41 7.76 -0.05
N TYR A 44 9.69 8.06 -0.23
CA TYR A 44 10.68 7.83 0.81
C TYR A 44 10.27 8.57 2.09
N ASN A 45 10.30 7.88 3.24
CA ASN A 45 9.77 8.34 4.53
C ASN A 45 8.23 8.47 4.62
N GLY A 46 7.49 7.96 3.64
CA GLY A 46 6.03 7.86 3.70
C GLY A 46 5.56 6.80 4.70
N THR A 47 4.43 7.03 5.35
CA THR A 47 3.86 6.11 6.36
C THR A 47 2.54 5.52 5.88
N VAL A 48 2.36 4.22 6.06
CA VAL A 48 1.09 3.53 5.83
C VAL A 48 0.49 3.10 7.17
N ALA A 49 -0.67 3.63 7.53
CA ALA A 49 -1.44 3.19 8.68
C ALA A 49 -2.39 2.06 8.25
N GLY A 50 -2.13 0.84 8.73
CA GLY A 50 -2.93 -0.33 8.40
C GLY A 50 -3.84 -0.76 9.55
N LEU A 51 -5.13 -0.99 9.30
CA LEU A 51 -6.02 -1.70 10.21
C LEU A 51 -6.36 -3.07 9.61
N ARG A 52 -5.73 -4.12 10.13
CA ARG A 52 -6.08 -5.51 9.79
C ARG A 52 -7.01 -6.09 10.86
N PRO A 53 -8.25 -6.50 10.53
CA PRO A 53 -9.06 -7.31 11.44
C PRO A 53 -8.30 -8.61 11.73
N GLY A 54 -7.93 -8.87 12.99
CA GLY A 54 -7.31 -10.14 13.40
C GLY A 54 -5.79 -10.19 13.56
N GLY A 55 -5.08 -9.04 13.61
CA GLY A 55 -3.78 -8.96 14.31
C GLY A 55 -2.62 -9.86 13.85
N ARG A 56 -2.62 -10.39 12.61
CA ARG A 56 -1.50 -11.20 12.11
C ARG A 56 -0.65 -10.42 11.12
N LEU A 57 0.54 -10.03 11.57
CA LEU A 57 1.69 -9.72 10.72
C LEU A 57 2.46 -11.04 10.54
N PRO A 58 2.82 -11.47 9.32
CA PRO A 58 3.99 -12.32 9.18
C PRO A 58 5.19 -11.43 9.51
N VAL A 59 5.64 -11.47 10.76
CA VAL A 59 7.03 -11.12 11.05
C VAL A 59 7.87 -12.18 10.35
N ALA A 60 8.87 -11.74 9.59
CA ALA A 60 9.81 -12.65 8.98
C ALA A 60 10.49 -13.46 10.10
N ASP A 61 10.20 -14.76 10.17
CA ASP A 61 11.13 -15.71 10.77
C ASP A 61 12.35 -15.77 9.85
N TYR A 62 13.34 -14.91 10.13
CA TYR A 62 14.72 -15.15 9.72
C TYR A 62 15.33 -16.13 10.72
N ARG A 63 15.09 -17.43 10.50
CA ARG A 63 15.91 -18.54 10.97
C ARG A 63 16.02 -19.60 9.91
#